data_AF-A0A1Q5L5S1-F1
#
_entry.id   AF-A0A1Q5L5S1-F1
#
_cell.length_a   1.000
_cell.length_b   1.000
_cell.length_c   1.000
_cell.angle_alpha   90.00
_cell.angle_beta   90.00
_cell.angle_gamma   90.00
#
_symmetry.space_group_name_H-M   'P 1'
#
loop_
_entity.id
_entity.type
_entity.pdbx_description
1 polymer ?
#
loop_
_entity_poly.entity_id
_entity_poly.type
_entity_poly.pdbx_seq_one_letter_code
_entity_poly.pdbx_strand_id
1 'polypeptide(L)'
;MTDHALRLLRQDRRLAALAAFPFDFDLDRAAHGHVEPVRLASGGPLEVIAGDDTGGTYFVCGDGSVLYASSEGAAGIIGSSADEALEILIGLPAWGSCTDLSPEDGEEKILARVTEAEDEIREYYGIDEERAELRAALGLPERSPVELVGMLHAALLRTEPDFVLLNDEEHRAYELLDDLPRPPLWEAVLERGRADLALLRDGDAAAGEAVAADPVRRRLALRAAQFDRAEGDLGLLRRLVRAEAGSSMTDELRLAAVLIGLHGDSRDLPLLHEVRETDFDTHCGLSDVPGSEADGAELREWAREMDEAMFGTDPADEPESTWIELALDQGLTGLARVALIRRLDAIEVDQGLLRQPSDPDRLDPSPLGWIAEDFERAGDLAQALRAQRLCVALQDTAWDRAAALLRQAELERRAGELDRAVRSLARVMDALGDGADASVRDWRRINFGLFIAREHYELTGALADADLPEEARALFETAEEIRGVLSEPAARGVRELAEATADRLAAVS
;
A
#
# COMPACT_ATOMS: atom_id res chain seq x y z
N MET A 1 -8.81 -23.68 20.75
CA MET A 1 -8.24 -23.43 22.09
C MET A 1 -6.78 -23.07 21.89
N THR A 2 -6.49 -21.89 21.39
CA THR A 2 -5.23 -21.53 20.68
C THR A 2 -4.03 -21.16 21.55
N ASP A 3 -4.19 -21.17 22.89
CA ASP A 3 -3.12 -20.80 23.84
C ASP A 3 -2.89 -21.88 24.92
N HIS A 4 -3.11 -23.16 24.62
CA HIS A 4 -2.95 -24.20 25.64
C HIS A 4 -1.48 -24.34 26.04
N ALA A 5 -0.58 -24.44 25.07
CA ALA A 5 0.85 -24.59 25.30
C ALA A 5 1.41 -23.38 26.05
N LEU A 6 1.08 -22.15 25.62
CA LEU A 6 1.54 -20.93 26.28
C LEU A 6 1.09 -20.84 27.74
N ARG A 7 -0.15 -21.26 28.06
CA ARG A 7 -0.63 -21.35 29.44
C ARG A 7 0.16 -22.36 30.27
N LEU A 8 0.48 -23.52 29.72
CA LEU A 8 1.27 -24.54 30.42
C LEU A 8 2.70 -24.06 30.69
N LEU A 9 3.36 -23.45 29.70
CA LEU A 9 4.69 -22.88 29.88
C LEU A 9 4.70 -21.80 30.97
N ARG A 10 3.68 -20.93 31.02
CA ARG A 10 3.54 -19.89 32.07
C ARG A 10 3.31 -20.48 33.48
N GLN A 11 2.80 -21.71 33.59
CA GLN A 11 2.48 -22.36 34.87
C GLN A 11 3.61 -23.28 35.37
N ASP A 12 4.44 -23.81 34.48
CA ASP A 12 5.50 -24.76 34.80
C ASP A 12 6.88 -24.24 34.36
N ARG A 13 7.70 -23.86 35.34
CA ARG A 13 9.07 -23.35 35.11
C ARG A 13 9.98 -24.37 34.43
N ARG A 14 9.78 -25.67 34.62
CA ARG A 14 10.59 -26.69 33.96
C ARG A 14 10.27 -26.72 32.47
N LEU A 15 8.99 -26.65 32.11
CA LEU A 15 8.58 -26.60 30.71
C LEU A 15 9.03 -25.29 30.05
N ALA A 16 8.93 -24.16 30.75
CA ALA A 16 9.47 -22.88 30.28
C ALA A 16 10.99 -22.96 30.01
N ALA A 17 11.75 -23.58 30.91
CA ALA A 17 13.19 -23.74 30.74
C ALA A 17 13.54 -24.66 29.55
N LEU A 18 12.77 -25.73 29.34
CA LEU A 18 12.93 -26.61 28.17
C LEU A 18 12.58 -25.91 26.85
N ALA A 19 11.55 -25.05 26.86
CA ALA A 19 11.20 -24.25 25.68
C ALA A 19 12.29 -23.21 25.37
N ALA A 20 12.83 -22.57 26.41
CA ALA A 20 13.92 -21.58 26.27
C ALA A 20 15.21 -22.20 25.73
N PHE A 21 15.57 -23.40 26.19
CA PHE A 21 16.70 -24.15 25.67
C PHE A 21 16.37 -25.65 25.68
N PRO A 22 16.43 -26.35 24.53
CA PRO A 22 17.16 -25.98 23.31
C PRO A 22 16.31 -25.40 22.16
N PHE A 23 15.08 -24.94 22.39
CA PHE A 23 14.15 -24.54 21.32
C PHE A 23 13.94 -23.02 21.16
N ASP A 24 14.80 -22.22 21.81
CA ASP A 24 14.89 -20.76 21.65
C ASP A 24 13.58 -19.97 21.89
N PHE A 25 12.67 -20.53 22.70
CA PHE A 25 11.43 -19.88 23.09
C PHE A 25 11.44 -19.50 24.58
N ASP A 26 12.07 -18.38 24.90
CA ASP A 26 12.26 -17.92 26.28
C ASP A 26 11.20 -16.90 26.72
N LEU A 27 10.33 -17.32 27.64
CA LEU A 27 9.30 -16.48 28.26
C LEU A 27 9.88 -15.33 29.10
N ASP A 28 11.05 -15.51 29.73
CA ASP A 28 11.65 -14.48 30.58
C ASP A 28 12.15 -13.30 29.73
N ARG A 29 12.44 -13.53 28.44
CA ARG A 29 12.82 -12.48 27.49
C ARG A 29 11.67 -11.58 27.10
N ALA A 30 10.42 -12.03 27.20
CA ALA A 30 9.24 -11.23 26.88
C ALA A 30 9.17 -9.92 27.70
N ALA A 31 9.71 -9.92 28.92
CA ALA A 31 9.75 -8.74 29.78
C ALA A 31 10.64 -7.60 29.25
N HIS A 32 11.58 -7.90 28.35
CA HIS A 32 12.43 -6.88 27.73
C HIS A 32 11.76 -6.21 26.52
N GLY A 33 10.69 -6.81 25.99
CA GLY A 33 10.07 -6.38 24.75
C GLY A 33 10.95 -6.62 23.52
N HIS A 34 10.53 -6.09 22.39
CA HIS A 34 11.37 -6.02 21.19
C HIS A 34 12.42 -4.92 21.33
N VAL A 35 13.51 -5.02 20.56
CA VAL A 35 14.65 -4.07 20.64
C VAL A 35 14.23 -2.64 20.30
N GLU A 36 13.17 -2.48 19.50
CA GLU A 36 12.59 -1.21 19.10
C GLU A 36 11.05 -1.26 19.11
N PRO A 37 10.37 -0.10 19.17
CA PRO A 37 8.92 -0.03 19.05
C PRO A 37 8.46 -0.53 17.68
N VAL A 38 7.49 -1.44 17.66
CA VAL A 38 6.93 -2.03 16.43
C VAL A 38 5.42 -2.09 16.47
N ARG A 39 4.79 -2.06 15.30
CA ARG A 39 3.35 -2.23 15.13
C ARG A 39 3.01 -2.95 13.83
N LEU A 40 1.81 -3.51 13.73
CA LEU A 40 1.31 -4.00 12.43
C LEU A 40 0.85 -2.84 11.55
N ALA A 41 1.11 -2.94 10.25
CA ALA A 41 0.56 -2.02 9.24
C ALA A 41 -0.97 -2.03 9.22
N SER A 42 -1.60 -3.15 9.59
CA SER A 42 -3.05 -3.27 9.76
C SER A 42 -3.60 -2.56 10.99
N GLY A 43 -2.75 -2.12 11.92
CA GLY A 43 -3.14 -1.59 13.24
C GLY A 43 -3.61 -2.66 14.22
N GLY A 44 -3.49 -3.94 13.86
CA GLY A 44 -3.81 -5.06 14.74
C GLY A 44 -2.92 -5.10 15.99
N PRO A 45 -3.41 -5.65 17.11
CA PRO A 45 -2.64 -5.71 18.34
C PRO A 45 -1.50 -6.74 18.24
N LEU A 46 -0.40 -6.45 18.93
CA LEU A 46 0.76 -7.32 19.12
C LEU A 46 1.06 -7.46 20.61
N GLU A 47 1.14 -8.70 21.11
CA GLU A 47 1.61 -9.01 22.46
C GLU A 47 2.93 -9.76 22.38
N VAL A 48 3.99 -9.25 22.99
CA VAL A 48 5.25 -9.99 23.13
C VAL A 48 5.03 -11.18 24.06
N ILE A 49 5.34 -12.39 23.59
CA ILE A 49 5.16 -13.62 24.36
C ILE A 49 6.46 -14.33 24.71
N ALA A 50 7.52 -14.19 23.92
CA ALA A 50 8.83 -14.79 24.15
C ALA A 50 9.92 -14.07 23.33
N GLY A 51 11.18 -14.42 23.56
CA GLY A 51 12.29 -14.09 22.67
C GLY A 51 13.32 -15.22 22.61
N ASP A 52 14.25 -15.13 21.67
CA ASP A 52 15.36 -16.09 21.53
C ASP A 52 16.70 -15.51 22.03
N ASP A 53 17.76 -16.32 21.95
CA ASP A 53 19.09 -15.95 22.40
C ASP A 53 19.89 -15.10 21.39
N THR A 54 19.44 -15.04 20.14
CA THR A 54 19.98 -14.19 19.05
C THR A 54 19.40 -12.77 19.06
N GLY A 55 18.30 -12.54 19.78
CA GLY A 55 17.63 -11.25 19.90
C GLY A 55 16.31 -11.14 19.13
N GLY A 56 15.83 -12.23 18.53
CA GLY A 56 14.50 -12.26 17.94
C GLY A 56 13.39 -12.32 18.98
N THR A 57 12.18 -11.98 18.54
CA THR A 57 11.00 -11.77 19.39
C THR A 57 9.78 -12.46 18.80
N TYR A 58 9.02 -13.13 19.65
CA TYR A 58 7.76 -13.77 19.30
C TYR A 58 6.59 -12.94 19.80
N PHE A 59 5.63 -12.68 18.91
CA PHE A 59 4.42 -11.94 19.20
C PHE A 59 3.19 -12.80 18.94
N VAL A 60 2.16 -12.65 19.77
CA VAL A 60 0.81 -13.09 19.44
C VAL A 60 0.06 -11.91 18.80
N CYS A 61 -0.48 -12.15 17.61
CA CYS A 61 -1.33 -11.23 16.88
C CYS A 61 -2.79 -11.32 17.37
N GLY A 62 -3.61 -10.33 17.01
CA GLY A 62 -5.02 -10.26 17.43
C GLY A 62 -5.91 -11.45 17.02
N ASP A 63 -5.51 -12.22 15.98
CA ASP A 63 -6.21 -13.43 15.55
C ASP A 63 -5.70 -14.71 16.25
N GLY A 64 -4.65 -14.60 17.07
CA GLY A 64 -3.98 -15.69 17.76
C GLY A 64 -2.76 -16.26 17.00
N SER A 65 -2.51 -15.83 15.75
CA SER A 65 -1.31 -16.24 15.01
C SER A 65 -0.03 -15.74 15.72
N VAL A 66 1.07 -16.48 15.56
CA VAL A 66 2.37 -16.09 16.11
C VAL A 66 3.25 -15.51 15.02
N LEU A 67 3.67 -14.27 15.23
CA LEU A 67 4.65 -13.57 14.40
C LEU A 67 6.02 -13.66 15.08
N TYR A 68 7.04 -13.98 14.30
CA TYR A 68 8.44 -13.86 14.69
C TYR A 68 9.05 -12.64 14.02
N ALA A 69 9.84 -11.86 14.77
CA ALA A 69 10.68 -10.79 14.23
C ALA A 69 12.13 -11.01 14.67
N SER A 70 13.05 -11.07 13.72
CA SER A 70 14.48 -11.18 13.96
C SER A 70 15.07 -9.83 14.39
N SER A 71 16.27 -9.87 14.98
CA SER A 71 17.01 -8.66 15.33
C SER A 71 17.58 -7.93 14.11
N GLU A 72 17.69 -8.64 12.99
CA GLU A 72 18.22 -8.20 11.70
C GLU A 72 17.17 -7.50 10.82
N GLY A 73 15.92 -7.41 11.28
CA GLY A 73 14.87 -6.68 10.56
C GLY A 73 14.02 -7.56 9.63
N ALA A 74 13.98 -8.87 9.82
CA ALA A 74 13.06 -9.77 9.10
C ALA A 74 11.90 -10.22 9.99
N ALA A 75 10.70 -10.37 9.43
CA ALA A 75 9.52 -10.81 10.19
C ALA A 75 8.57 -11.68 9.36
N GLY A 76 7.88 -12.59 10.05
CA GLY A 76 6.93 -13.51 9.41
C GLY A 76 6.04 -14.26 10.39
N ILE A 77 4.87 -14.70 9.93
CA ILE A 77 4.01 -15.59 10.70
C ILE A 77 4.61 -17.00 10.66
N ILE A 78 4.82 -17.58 11.84
CA ILE A 78 5.42 -18.91 12.01
C ILE A 78 4.43 -19.95 12.55
N GLY A 79 3.17 -19.57 12.74
CA GLY A 79 2.10 -20.48 13.12
C GLY A 79 0.77 -19.76 13.30
N SER A 80 -0.33 -20.46 13.05
CA SER A 80 -1.70 -19.93 13.20
C SER A 80 -2.16 -19.85 14.66
N SER A 81 -1.35 -20.36 15.60
CA SER A 81 -1.58 -20.29 17.05
C SER A 81 -0.26 -20.50 17.80
N ALA A 82 -0.24 -20.20 19.11
CA ALA A 82 0.91 -20.51 19.96
C ALA A 82 1.23 -22.00 20.01
N ASP A 83 0.19 -22.85 20.00
CA ASP A 83 0.36 -24.30 19.95
C ASP A 83 1.04 -24.73 18.63
N GLU A 84 0.55 -24.23 17.49
CA GLU A 84 1.11 -24.53 16.16
C GLU A 84 2.55 -24.03 15.99
N ALA A 85 2.85 -22.81 16.46
CA ALA A 85 4.21 -22.28 16.43
C ALA A 85 5.15 -23.13 17.28
N LEU A 86 4.74 -23.53 18.49
CA LEU A 86 5.55 -24.41 19.35
C LEU A 86 5.72 -25.82 18.75
N GLU A 87 4.72 -26.34 18.03
CA GLU A 87 4.87 -27.59 17.26
C GLU A 87 5.99 -27.48 16.23
N ILE A 88 6.05 -26.36 15.51
CA ILE A 88 7.10 -26.08 14.52
C ILE A 88 8.46 -25.91 15.21
N LEU A 89 8.57 -25.04 16.22
CA LEU A 89 9.84 -24.77 16.92
C LEU A 89 10.44 -26.03 17.57
N ILE A 90 9.61 -26.86 18.21
CA ILE A 90 10.06 -28.07 18.91
C ILE A 90 10.39 -29.19 17.91
N GLY A 91 9.61 -29.31 16.85
CA GLY A 91 9.79 -30.33 15.83
C GLY A 91 10.86 -30.01 14.78
N LEU A 92 11.18 -28.72 14.60
CA LEU A 92 12.23 -28.18 13.72
C LEU A 92 13.12 -27.20 14.52
N PRO A 93 14.08 -27.67 15.35
CA PRO A 93 14.89 -26.79 16.20
C PRO A 93 15.78 -25.81 15.43
N ALA A 94 15.97 -26.01 14.12
CA ALA A 94 16.63 -25.09 13.20
C ALA A 94 15.64 -24.54 12.15
N TRP A 95 14.38 -24.31 12.53
CA TRP A 95 13.29 -23.90 11.63
C TRP A 95 13.63 -22.68 10.75
N GLY A 96 14.47 -21.75 11.24
CA GLY A 96 14.94 -20.60 10.45
C GLY A 96 15.70 -20.99 9.19
N SER A 97 16.31 -22.18 9.14
CA SER A 97 16.97 -22.73 7.94
C SER A 97 16.02 -23.38 6.93
N CYS A 98 14.72 -23.40 7.25
CA CYS A 98 13.66 -24.03 6.48
C CYS A 98 12.64 -23.02 5.92
N THR A 99 12.86 -21.71 6.05
CA THR A 99 11.91 -20.68 5.61
C THR A 99 11.82 -20.56 4.09
N ASP A 100 12.85 -21.00 3.36
CA ASP A 100 12.88 -21.08 1.89
C ASP A 100 12.24 -22.36 1.33
N LEU A 101 11.93 -23.34 2.19
CA LEU A 101 11.42 -24.64 1.76
C LEU A 101 9.92 -24.61 1.48
N SER A 102 9.52 -25.30 0.42
CA SER A 102 8.13 -25.55 0.05
C SER A 102 7.81 -27.04 0.07
N PRO A 103 6.55 -27.45 0.35
CA PRO A 103 6.10 -28.83 0.11
C PRO A 103 6.40 -29.35 -1.31
N GLU A 104 6.54 -28.46 -2.29
CA GLU A 104 6.84 -28.80 -3.68
C GLU A 104 8.30 -29.21 -3.91
N ASP A 105 9.22 -28.90 -2.99
CA ASP A 105 10.62 -29.30 -3.04
C ASP A 105 10.83 -30.81 -2.97
N GLY A 106 9.81 -31.53 -2.50
CA GLY A 106 9.81 -32.98 -2.34
C GLY A 106 10.40 -33.45 -1.02
N GLU A 107 9.88 -34.59 -0.55
CA GLU A 107 10.22 -35.19 0.74
C GLU A 107 11.72 -35.42 0.92
N GLU A 108 12.44 -35.87 -0.11
CA GLU A 108 13.88 -36.15 -0.03
C GLU A 108 14.71 -34.90 0.30
N LYS A 109 14.43 -33.77 -0.37
CA LYS A 109 15.16 -32.51 -0.16
C LYS A 109 14.87 -31.94 1.24
N ILE A 110 13.60 -31.97 1.64
CA ILE A 110 13.18 -31.49 2.97
C ILE A 110 13.85 -32.33 4.07
N LEU A 111 13.75 -33.66 4.00
CA LEU A 111 14.34 -34.53 5.01
C LEU A 111 15.86 -34.40 5.07
N ALA A 112 16.54 -34.24 3.93
CA ALA A 112 17.98 -34.03 3.89
C ALA A 112 18.39 -32.74 4.63
N ARG A 113 17.70 -31.62 4.38
CA ARG A 113 17.98 -30.33 5.04
C ARG A 113 17.72 -30.40 6.54
N VAL A 114 16.58 -30.97 6.94
CA VAL A 114 16.25 -31.09 8.38
C VAL A 114 17.25 -32.01 9.08
N THR A 115 17.62 -33.13 8.46
CA THR A 115 18.62 -34.05 9.04
C THR A 115 19.98 -33.38 9.20
N GLU A 116 20.45 -32.65 8.19
CA GLU A 116 21.70 -31.88 8.26
C GLU A 116 21.69 -30.90 9.45
N ALA A 117 20.63 -30.10 9.57
CA ALA A 117 20.53 -29.12 10.65
C ALA A 117 20.40 -29.77 12.04
N GLU A 118 19.68 -30.90 12.16
CA GLU A 118 19.62 -31.62 13.43
C GLU A 118 20.93 -32.33 13.78
N ASP A 119 21.66 -32.86 12.79
CA ASP A 119 22.96 -33.48 13.02
C ASP A 119 23.97 -32.45 13.55
N GLU A 120 23.98 -31.23 13.01
CA GLU A 120 24.77 -30.11 13.54
C GLU A 120 24.44 -29.82 15.01
N ILE A 121 23.15 -29.79 15.38
CA ILE A 121 22.75 -29.59 16.78
C ILE A 121 23.23 -30.76 17.66
N ARG A 122 23.07 -32.01 17.19
CA ARG A 122 23.47 -33.22 17.90
C ARG A 122 24.98 -33.33 18.12
N GLU A 123 25.80 -32.67 17.31
CA GLU A 123 27.25 -32.58 17.56
C GLU A 123 27.57 -31.86 18.88
N TYR A 124 26.73 -30.92 19.31
CA TYR A 124 26.94 -30.12 20.52
C TYR A 124 26.00 -30.48 21.67
N TYR A 125 24.76 -30.90 21.38
CA TYR A 125 23.73 -31.17 22.38
C TYR A 125 22.73 -32.24 21.93
N GLY A 126 22.48 -33.24 22.77
CA GLY A 126 21.43 -34.25 22.50
C GLY A 126 20.05 -33.69 22.83
N ILE A 127 19.23 -33.39 21.82
CA ILE A 127 17.92 -32.72 21.97
C ILE A 127 16.72 -33.68 22.11
N ASP A 128 16.89 -34.97 21.80
CA ASP A 128 15.76 -35.88 21.55
C ASP A 128 14.93 -36.18 22.82
N GLU A 129 15.56 -36.27 23.98
CA GLU A 129 14.86 -36.52 25.26
C GLU A 129 14.05 -35.29 25.69
N GLU A 130 14.64 -34.10 25.63
CA GLU A 130 14.01 -32.82 25.93
C GLU A 130 12.86 -32.53 24.97
N ARG A 131 13.04 -32.82 23.67
CA ARG A 131 11.99 -32.71 22.65
C ARG A 131 10.80 -33.60 22.99
N ALA A 132 11.06 -34.86 23.31
CA ALA A 132 10.01 -35.82 23.65
C ALA A 132 9.27 -35.41 24.94
N GLU A 133 10.01 -34.95 25.96
CA GLU A 133 9.45 -34.48 27.22
C GLU A 133 8.54 -33.25 27.01
N LEU A 134 9.07 -32.20 26.37
CA LEU A 134 8.34 -30.95 26.18
C LEU A 134 7.09 -31.16 25.32
N ARG A 135 7.23 -31.85 24.18
CA ARG A 135 6.10 -32.18 23.30
C ARG A 135 4.99 -32.93 24.03
N ALA A 136 5.35 -33.96 24.79
CA ALA A 136 4.38 -34.76 25.55
C ALA A 136 3.70 -33.93 26.65
N ALA A 137 4.45 -33.08 27.36
CA ALA A 137 3.92 -32.24 28.42
C ALA A 137 2.96 -31.15 27.89
N LEU A 138 3.24 -30.60 26.70
CA LEU A 138 2.39 -29.62 26.04
C LEU A 138 1.20 -30.25 25.30
N GLY A 139 1.15 -31.59 25.19
CA GLY A 139 0.10 -32.31 24.49
C GLY A 139 0.13 -32.14 22.96
N LEU A 140 1.31 -31.83 22.41
CA LEU A 140 1.49 -31.57 20.99
C LEU A 140 1.63 -32.88 20.18
N PRO A 141 1.07 -32.97 18.96
CA PRO A 141 1.17 -34.17 18.13
C PRO A 141 2.61 -34.44 17.67
N GLU A 142 2.93 -35.72 17.40
CA GLU A 142 4.09 -36.05 16.57
C GLU A 142 3.75 -35.79 15.11
N ARG A 143 4.55 -34.96 14.45
CA ARG A 143 4.46 -34.73 13.01
C ARG A 143 5.80 -35.02 12.35
N SER A 144 5.74 -35.45 11.10
CA SER A 144 6.94 -35.57 10.27
C SER A 144 7.53 -34.19 9.98
N PRO A 145 8.85 -34.10 9.70
CA PRO A 145 9.46 -32.85 9.27
C PRO A 145 8.79 -32.23 8.03
N VAL A 146 8.31 -33.06 7.10
CA VAL A 146 7.60 -32.61 5.89
C VAL A 146 6.28 -31.91 6.25
N GLU A 147 5.51 -32.46 7.19
CA GLU A 147 4.29 -31.81 7.66
C GLU A 147 4.58 -30.48 8.35
N LEU A 148 5.63 -30.41 9.18
CA LEU A 148 6.02 -29.18 9.87
C LEU A 148 6.52 -28.09 8.91
N VAL A 149 7.30 -28.46 7.89
CA VAL A 149 7.70 -27.52 6.82
C VAL A 149 6.49 -27.05 6.04
N GLY A 150 5.53 -27.92 5.74
CA GLY A 150 4.27 -27.51 5.11
C GLY A 150 3.45 -26.53 5.95
N MET A 151 3.43 -26.73 7.27
CA MET A 151 2.79 -25.80 8.21
C MET A 151 3.52 -24.45 8.25
N LEU A 152 4.85 -24.45 8.36
CA LEU A 152 5.67 -23.23 8.34
C LEU A 152 5.51 -22.47 7.02
N HIS A 153 5.59 -23.15 5.88
CA HIS A 153 5.37 -22.56 4.55
C HIS A 153 3.99 -21.89 4.44
N ALA A 154 2.93 -22.59 4.89
CA ALA A 154 1.57 -22.02 4.88
C ALA A 154 1.45 -20.81 5.82
N ALA A 155 2.14 -20.82 6.96
CA ALA A 155 2.18 -19.70 7.89
C ALA A 155 2.91 -18.48 7.28
N LEU A 156 4.08 -18.69 6.69
CA LEU A 156 4.91 -17.63 6.07
C LEU A 156 4.16 -16.92 4.94
N LEU A 157 3.48 -17.66 4.07
CA LEU A 157 2.66 -17.10 2.99
C LEU A 157 1.46 -16.26 3.48
N ARG A 158 1.01 -16.45 4.72
CA ARG A 158 -0.06 -15.63 5.33
C ARG A 158 0.44 -14.29 5.88
N THR A 159 1.75 -14.07 5.96
CA THR A 159 2.32 -12.85 6.58
C THR A 159 1.77 -11.59 5.93
N GLU A 160 1.67 -11.56 4.61
CA GLU A 160 1.09 -10.44 3.88
C GLU A 160 -0.33 -10.77 3.41
N PRO A 161 -1.28 -9.82 3.48
CA PRO A 161 -1.07 -8.40 3.83
C PRO A 161 -1.24 -8.04 5.31
N ASP A 162 -1.79 -8.94 6.13
CA ASP A 162 -2.37 -8.55 7.43
C ASP A 162 -1.35 -8.39 8.57
N PHE A 163 -0.15 -8.98 8.43
CA PHE A 163 0.86 -9.07 9.48
C PHE A 163 2.19 -8.41 9.10
N VAL A 164 2.17 -7.44 8.19
CA VAL A 164 3.36 -6.62 7.90
C VAL A 164 3.76 -5.85 9.15
N LEU A 165 4.91 -6.21 9.71
CA LEU A 165 5.50 -5.55 10.87
C LEU A 165 6.22 -4.28 10.41
N LEU A 166 5.93 -3.17 11.08
CA LEU A 166 6.56 -1.87 10.86
C LEU A 166 7.35 -1.48 12.10
N ASN A 167 8.51 -0.87 11.88
CA ASN A 167 9.15 -0.04 12.90
C ASN A 167 8.21 1.15 13.19
N ASP A 168 7.88 1.41 14.45
CA ASP A 168 6.88 2.44 14.79
C ASP A 168 7.44 3.87 14.67
N GLU A 169 8.76 4.05 14.66
CA GLU A 169 9.41 5.35 14.51
C GLU A 169 9.72 5.70 13.05
N GLU A 170 10.35 4.77 12.32
CA GLU A 170 10.74 4.94 10.91
C GLU A 170 9.62 4.60 9.94
N HIS A 171 8.63 3.82 10.37
CA HIS A 171 7.52 3.31 9.56
C HIS A 171 7.97 2.42 8.38
N ARG A 172 9.21 1.93 8.38
CA ARG A 172 9.70 0.95 7.40
C ARG A 172 9.19 -0.44 7.74
N ALA A 173 8.86 -1.23 6.72
CA ALA A 173 8.51 -2.62 6.94
C ALA A 173 9.75 -3.47 7.19
N TYR A 174 9.59 -4.46 8.07
CA TYR A 174 10.54 -5.56 8.16
C TYR A 174 10.55 -6.33 6.85
N GLU A 175 11.72 -6.83 6.47
CA GLU A 175 11.85 -7.78 5.36
C GLU A 175 11.06 -9.04 5.67
N LEU A 176 10.65 -9.75 4.63
CA LEU A 176 9.98 -11.03 4.83
C LEU A 176 10.99 -12.03 5.39
N LEU A 177 10.55 -12.88 6.31
CA LEU A 177 11.38 -13.95 6.88
C LEU A 177 11.73 -15.06 5.88
N ASP A 178 11.16 -14.99 4.68
CA ASP A 178 11.23 -15.99 3.63
C ASP A 178 11.35 -15.34 2.24
N ASP A 179 11.82 -16.13 1.27
CA ASP A 179 11.92 -15.76 -0.14
C ASP A 179 10.80 -16.42 -0.99
N LEU A 180 9.69 -16.84 -0.37
CA LEU A 180 8.65 -17.59 -1.06
C LEU A 180 7.88 -16.71 -2.06
N PRO A 181 7.55 -17.24 -3.25
CA PRO A 181 6.80 -16.49 -4.24
C PRO A 181 5.39 -16.22 -3.72
N ARG A 182 5.01 -14.94 -3.71
CA ARG A 182 3.64 -14.47 -3.41
C ARG A 182 2.93 -14.14 -4.72
N PRO A 183 1.60 -14.40 -4.82
CA PRO A 183 0.84 -13.96 -5.98
C PRO A 183 0.97 -12.44 -6.17
N PRO A 184 1.24 -11.96 -7.40
CA PRO A 184 1.30 -10.53 -7.66
C PRO A 184 -0.08 -9.89 -7.46
N LEU A 185 -0.09 -8.59 -7.12
CA LEU A 185 -1.31 -7.84 -6.80
C LEU A 185 -2.40 -7.96 -7.88
N TRP A 186 -1.98 -7.98 -9.15
CA TRP A 186 -2.90 -8.07 -10.29
C TRP A 186 -3.73 -9.35 -10.30
N GLU A 187 -3.26 -10.46 -9.73
CA GLU A 187 -4.04 -11.71 -9.67
C GLU A 187 -5.30 -11.52 -8.83
N ALA A 188 -5.14 -10.98 -7.62
CA ALA A 188 -6.26 -10.69 -6.73
C ALA A 188 -7.19 -9.62 -7.31
N VAL A 189 -6.62 -8.59 -7.95
CA VAL A 189 -7.40 -7.53 -8.61
C VAL A 189 -8.23 -8.05 -9.78
N LEU A 190 -7.66 -8.92 -10.62
CA LEU A 190 -8.32 -9.45 -11.81
C LEU A 190 -9.32 -10.57 -11.51
N GLU A 191 -9.27 -11.23 -10.35
CA GLU A 191 -10.22 -12.28 -9.99
C GLU A 191 -11.68 -11.80 -10.14
N ARG A 192 -11.99 -10.63 -9.57
CA ARG A 192 -13.33 -10.03 -9.68
C ARG A 192 -13.66 -9.59 -11.10
N GLY A 193 -12.71 -9.01 -11.81
CA GLY A 193 -12.88 -8.61 -13.21
C GLY A 193 -13.21 -9.79 -14.13
N ARG A 194 -12.53 -10.92 -13.93
CA ARG A 194 -12.80 -12.17 -14.66
C ARG A 194 -14.18 -12.72 -14.37
N ALA A 195 -14.62 -12.68 -13.11
CA ALA A 195 -15.97 -13.06 -12.73
C ALA A 195 -17.04 -12.15 -13.37
N ASP A 196 -16.82 -10.82 -13.35
CA ASP A 196 -17.74 -9.86 -13.97
C ASP A 196 -17.77 -10.00 -15.51
N LEU A 197 -16.63 -10.27 -16.14
CA LEU A 197 -16.55 -10.56 -17.57
C LEU A 197 -17.30 -11.84 -17.94
N ALA A 198 -17.18 -12.90 -17.13
CA ALA A 198 -17.94 -14.13 -17.34
C ALA A 198 -19.46 -13.88 -17.26
N LEU A 199 -19.92 -13.11 -16.27
CA LEU A 199 -21.33 -12.71 -16.15
C LEU A 199 -21.82 -11.92 -17.38
N LEU A 200 -21.00 -11.02 -17.92
CA LEU A 200 -21.33 -10.26 -19.13
C LEU A 200 -21.46 -11.16 -20.37
N ARG A 201 -20.69 -12.24 -20.45
CA ARG A 201 -20.71 -13.21 -21.56
C ARG A 201 -21.88 -14.17 -21.49
N ASP A 202 -22.31 -14.54 -20.29
CA ASP A 202 -23.46 -15.43 -20.08
C ASP A 202 -24.78 -14.79 -20.57
N GLY A 203 -24.80 -13.47 -20.77
CA GLY A 203 -25.92 -12.76 -21.39
C GLY A 203 -27.12 -12.53 -20.47
N ASP A 204 -26.93 -12.67 -19.15
CA ASP A 204 -27.92 -12.23 -18.16
C ASP A 204 -28.02 -10.70 -18.19
N ALA A 205 -29.15 -10.19 -18.68
CA ALA A 205 -29.38 -8.76 -18.84
C ALA A 205 -29.37 -8.00 -17.50
N ALA A 206 -29.84 -8.60 -16.40
CA ALA A 206 -29.87 -7.93 -15.10
C ALA A 206 -28.47 -7.86 -14.48
N ALA A 207 -27.72 -8.96 -14.55
CA ALA A 207 -26.34 -9.00 -14.08
C ALA A 207 -25.43 -8.10 -14.92
N GLY A 208 -25.62 -8.10 -16.25
CA GLY A 208 -24.87 -7.25 -17.17
C GLY A 208 -25.14 -5.76 -16.97
N GLU A 209 -26.40 -5.37 -16.71
CA GLU A 209 -26.72 -3.99 -16.36
C GLU A 209 -26.11 -3.59 -15.02
N ALA A 210 -26.10 -4.49 -14.03
CA ALA A 210 -25.47 -4.21 -12.73
C ALA A 210 -23.95 -4.01 -12.85
N VAL A 211 -23.26 -4.76 -13.73
CA VAL A 211 -21.84 -4.51 -14.04
C VAL A 211 -21.71 -3.18 -14.78
N ALA A 212 -22.52 -2.93 -15.81
CA ALA A 212 -22.47 -1.71 -16.60
C ALA A 212 -22.86 -0.43 -15.83
N ALA A 213 -23.62 -0.53 -14.73
CA ALA A 213 -23.98 0.62 -13.91
C ALA A 213 -22.89 1.00 -12.90
N ASP A 214 -22.03 0.06 -12.49
CA ASP A 214 -21.00 0.25 -11.47
C ASP A 214 -19.63 0.56 -12.11
N PRO A 215 -19.07 1.79 -11.92
CA PRO A 215 -17.80 2.17 -12.52
C PRO A 215 -16.63 1.24 -12.21
N VAL A 216 -16.52 0.78 -10.96
CA VAL A 216 -15.41 -0.08 -10.56
C VAL A 216 -15.50 -1.43 -11.28
N ARG A 217 -16.71 -2.02 -11.31
CA ARG A 217 -16.92 -3.30 -11.98
C ARG A 217 -16.70 -3.23 -13.48
N ARG A 218 -17.12 -2.14 -14.13
CA ARG A 218 -16.84 -1.91 -15.57
C ARG A 218 -15.36 -1.87 -15.87
N ARG A 219 -14.59 -1.08 -15.10
CA ARG A 219 -13.14 -0.96 -15.25
C ARG A 219 -12.46 -2.33 -15.13
N LEU A 220 -12.82 -3.11 -14.11
CA LEU A 220 -12.26 -4.45 -13.89
C LEU A 220 -12.63 -5.44 -15.00
N ALA A 221 -13.86 -5.40 -15.51
CA ALA A 221 -14.28 -6.24 -16.62
C ALA A 221 -13.52 -5.88 -17.92
N LEU A 222 -13.27 -4.58 -18.17
CA LEU A 222 -12.45 -4.12 -19.30
C LEU A 222 -11.00 -4.58 -19.17
N ARG A 223 -10.39 -4.45 -17.99
CA ARG A 223 -9.05 -4.98 -17.73
C ARG A 223 -8.99 -6.50 -17.87
N ALA A 224 -9.99 -7.24 -17.39
CA ALA A 224 -10.05 -8.68 -17.63
C ALA A 224 -10.16 -9.02 -19.13
N ALA A 225 -10.95 -8.26 -19.90
CA ALA A 225 -11.10 -8.45 -21.34
C ALA A 225 -9.82 -8.10 -22.12
N GLN A 226 -9.05 -7.13 -21.64
CA GLN A 226 -7.72 -6.78 -22.16
C GLN A 226 -6.78 -7.99 -22.15
N PHE A 227 -6.78 -8.81 -21.11
CA PHE A 227 -5.85 -9.96 -21.08
C PHE A 227 -6.42 -11.22 -21.73
N ASP A 228 -7.75 -11.38 -21.73
CA ASP A 228 -8.39 -12.58 -22.30
C ASP A 228 -8.56 -12.50 -23.84
N ARG A 229 -8.75 -11.29 -24.40
CA ARG A 229 -8.84 -11.02 -25.86
C ARG A 229 -9.84 -11.92 -26.62
N ALA A 230 -10.97 -12.26 -26.02
CA ALA A 230 -11.94 -13.15 -26.66
C ALA A 230 -12.65 -12.48 -27.86
N GLU A 231 -12.64 -13.13 -29.03
CA GLU A 231 -13.24 -12.59 -30.27
C GLU A 231 -14.76 -12.32 -30.16
N GLY A 232 -15.44 -13.00 -29.23
CA GLY A 232 -16.89 -12.88 -28.99
C GLY A 232 -17.33 -11.61 -28.25
N ASP A 233 -16.39 -10.82 -27.71
CA ASP A 233 -16.69 -9.74 -26.78
C ASP A 233 -17.10 -8.43 -27.46
N LEU A 234 -17.03 -8.30 -28.79
CA LEU A 234 -17.33 -7.04 -29.49
C LEU A 234 -18.69 -6.44 -29.09
N GLY A 235 -19.71 -7.29 -28.90
CA GLY A 235 -21.04 -6.86 -28.48
C GLY A 235 -21.09 -6.28 -27.05
N LEU A 236 -20.31 -6.81 -26.11
CA LEU A 236 -20.24 -6.28 -24.74
C LEU A 236 -19.32 -5.06 -24.66
N LEU A 237 -18.22 -5.03 -25.40
CA LEU A 237 -17.29 -3.89 -25.44
C LEU A 237 -18.02 -2.63 -25.93
N ARG A 238 -18.86 -2.75 -26.96
CA ARG A 238 -19.75 -1.67 -27.45
C ARG A 238 -20.70 -1.13 -26.38
N ARG A 239 -21.08 -1.93 -25.37
CA ARG A 239 -21.92 -1.47 -24.25
C ARG A 239 -21.06 -0.76 -23.21
N LEU A 240 -19.93 -1.37 -22.84
CA LEU A 240 -19.02 -0.82 -21.83
C LEU A 240 -18.43 0.53 -22.25
N VAL A 241 -18.01 0.70 -23.52
CA VAL A 241 -17.48 1.99 -24.00
C VAL A 241 -18.50 3.13 -23.88
N ARG A 242 -19.79 2.85 -24.08
CA ARG A 242 -20.85 3.87 -23.93
C ARG A 242 -21.07 4.23 -22.46
N ALA A 243 -20.98 3.24 -21.57
CA ALA A 243 -21.11 3.47 -20.14
C ALA A 243 -19.91 4.26 -19.58
N GLU A 244 -18.70 3.97 -20.07
CA GLU A 244 -17.48 4.71 -19.69
C GLU A 244 -17.42 6.12 -20.25
N ALA A 245 -18.07 6.41 -21.37
CA ALA A 245 -18.07 7.76 -21.96
C ALA A 245 -18.72 8.83 -21.06
N GLY A 246 -19.41 8.43 -19.98
CA GLY A 246 -19.89 9.35 -18.93
C GLY A 246 -18.82 9.78 -17.92
N SER A 247 -17.65 9.15 -17.92
CA SER A 247 -16.56 9.33 -16.95
C SER A 247 -15.42 10.23 -17.45
N SER A 248 -15.59 10.89 -18.61
CA SER A 248 -14.52 11.56 -19.36
C SER A 248 -13.39 10.61 -19.80
N MET A 249 -12.23 11.14 -20.20
CA MET A 249 -11.13 10.36 -20.76
C MET A 249 -10.32 9.61 -19.70
N THR A 250 -10.79 8.40 -19.35
CA THR A 250 -10.07 7.44 -18.50
C THR A 250 -9.27 6.45 -19.35
N ASP A 251 -8.27 5.80 -18.72
CA ASP A 251 -7.52 4.71 -19.37
C ASP A 251 -8.45 3.56 -19.78
N GLU A 252 -9.45 3.23 -18.96
CA GLU A 252 -10.42 2.19 -19.30
C GLU A 252 -11.37 2.58 -20.45
N LEU A 253 -11.75 3.86 -20.58
CA LEU A 253 -12.48 4.34 -21.76
C LEU A 253 -11.64 4.17 -23.03
N ARG A 254 -10.37 4.57 -22.96
CA ARG A 254 -9.43 4.44 -24.08
C ARG A 254 -9.18 2.97 -24.42
N LEU A 255 -8.99 2.12 -23.41
CA LEU A 255 -8.86 0.67 -23.56
C LEU A 255 -10.09 0.08 -24.25
N ALA A 256 -11.31 0.43 -23.82
CA ALA A 256 -12.53 -0.05 -24.46
C ALA A 256 -12.60 0.33 -25.94
N ALA A 257 -12.23 1.55 -26.30
CA ALA A 257 -12.17 2.01 -27.69
C ALA A 257 -11.13 1.23 -28.51
N VAL A 258 -9.94 0.99 -27.95
CA VAL A 258 -8.88 0.18 -28.56
C VAL A 258 -9.33 -1.27 -28.77
N LEU A 259 -9.91 -1.90 -27.76
CA LEU A 259 -10.42 -3.28 -27.84
C LEU A 259 -11.47 -3.42 -28.95
N ILE A 260 -12.39 -2.46 -29.09
CA ILE A 260 -13.34 -2.42 -30.22
C ILE A 260 -12.59 -2.29 -31.55
N GLY A 261 -11.66 -1.36 -31.65
CA GLY A 261 -10.89 -1.10 -32.88
C GLY A 261 -10.09 -2.31 -33.37
N LEU A 262 -9.58 -3.15 -32.45
CA LEU A 262 -8.84 -4.37 -32.80
C LEU A 262 -9.68 -5.41 -33.55
N HIS A 263 -11.00 -5.39 -33.39
CA HIS A 263 -11.91 -6.22 -34.21
C HIS A 263 -11.96 -5.73 -35.67
N GLY A 264 -11.61 -4.47 -35.95
CA GLY A 264 -11.53 -3.90 -37.30
C GLY A 264 -12.86 -3.89 -38.06
N ASP A 265 -13.98 -3.72 -37.37
CA ASP A 265 -15.30 -3.58 -37.98
C ASP A 265 -15.60 -2.09 -38.20
N SER A 266 -15.55 -1.62 -39.45
CA SER A 266 -15.77 -0.20 -39.77
C SER A 266 -17.14 0.34 -39.36
N ARG A 267 -18.11 -0.56 -39.05
CA ARG A 267 -19.41 -0.17 -38.48
C ARG A 267 -19.29 0.40 -37.06
N ASP A 268 -18.14 0.28 -36.42
CA ASP A 268 -17.86 0.84 -35.09
C ASP A 268 -17.34 2.28 -35.12
N LEU A 269 -16.88 2.78 -36.27
CA LEU A 269 -16.40 4.17 -36.39
C LEU A 269 -17.44 5.21 -35.94
N PRO A 270 -18.75 5.11 -36.28
CA PRO A 270 -19.75 6.04 -35.77
C PRO A 270 -19.86 6.04 -34.25
N LEU A 271 -19.73 4.87 -33.60
CA LEU A 271 -19.75 4.76 -32.14
C LEU A 271 -18.49 5.39 -31.52
N LEU A 272 -17.31 5.11 -32.06
CA LEU A 272 -16.07 5.68 -31.53
C LEU A 272 -16.04 7.20 -31.70
N HIS A 273 -16.58 7.74 -32.80
CA HIS A 273 -16.78 9.17 -32.95
C HIS A 273 -17.83 9.74 -31.99
N GLU A 274 -18.96 9.05 -31.77
CA GLU A 274 -19.96 9.46 -30.77
C GLU A 274 -19.31 9.60 -29.38
N VAL A 275 -18.51 8.61 -28.98
CA VAL A 275 -17.75 8.63 -27.72
C VAL A 275 -16.74 9.77 -27.71
N ARG A 276 -15.96 9.94 -28.79
CA ARG A 276 -14.96 11.02 -28.91
C ARG A 276 -15.56 12.41 -28.69
N GLU A 277 -16.78 12.67 -29.16
CA GLU A 277 -17.41 13.99 -29.07
C GLU A 277 -18.15 14.26 -27.74
N THR A 278 -18.00 13.40 -26.73
CA THR A 278 -18.70 13.56 -25.43
C THR A 278 -18.22 14.75 -24.61
N ASP A 279 -16.91 14.97 -24.53
CA ASP A 279 -16.29 16.12 -23.88
C ASP A 279 -14.92 16.46 -24.49
N PHE A 280 -14.28 17.52 -23.99
CA PHE A 280 -12.99 18.00 -24.50
C PHE A 280 -11.85 17.00 -24.27
N ASP A 281 -11.75 16.41 -23.09
CA ASP A 281 -10.67 15.49 -22.74
C ASP A 281 -10.81 14.20 -23.55
N THR A 282 -12.06 13.76 -23.77
CA THR A 282 -12.38 12.61 -24.60
C THR A 282 -12.09 12.85 -26.07
N HIS A 283 -12.36 14.06 -26.56
CA HIS A 283 -11.99 14.47 -27.90
C HIS A 283 -10.46 14.45 -28.10
N CYS A 284 -9.70 14.95 -27.13
CA CYS A 284 -8.25 14.94 -27.17
C CYS A 284 -7.68 13.52 -27.05
N GLY A 285 -8.19 12.69 -26.15
CA GLY A 285 -7.67 11.33 -25.92
C GLY A 285 -7.97 10.33 -27.03
N LEU A 286 -8.93 10.63 -27.91
CA LEU A 286 -9.30 9.83 -29.08
C LEU A 286 -9.17 10.63 -30.38
N SER A 287 -8.30 11.65 -30.43
CA SER A 287 -8.13 12.51 -31.60
C SER A 287 -7.74 11.75 -32.86
N ASP A 288 -6.98 10.68 -32.68
CA ASP A 288 -6.36 9.91 -33.76
C ASP A 288 -7.25 8.76 -34.27
N VAL A 289 -8.47 8.62 -33.74
CA VAL A 289 -9.46 7.68 -34.27
C VAL A 289 -9.68 7.97 -35.76
N PRO A 290 -9.57 6.97 -36.65
CA PRO A 290 -9.72 7.16 -38.10
C PRO A 290 -11.04 7.83 -38.48
N GLY A 291 -11.04 8.53 -39.63
CA GLY A 291 -12.21 9.26 -40.09
C GLY A 291 -13.39 8.36 -40.45
N SER A 292 -14.58 8.96 -40.61
CA SER A 292 -15.83 8.22 -40.87
C SER A 292 -15.88 7.41 -42.17
N GLU A 293 -14.98 7.70 -43.12
CA GLU A 293 -14.84 6.99 -44.39
C GLU A 293 -13.77 5.90 -44.37
N ALA A 294 -13.04 5.76 -43.25
CA ALA A 294 -11.98 4.79 -43.09
C ALA A 294 -12.51 3.35 -43.15
N ASP A 295 -11.67 2.44 -43.60
CA ASP A 295 -12.01 1.02 -43.65
C ASP A 295 -11.64 0.27 -42.35
N GLY A 296 -12.01 -1.01 -42.30
CA GLY A 296 -11.74 -1.84 -41.11
C GLY A 296 -10.26 -2.15 -40.88
N ALA A 297 -9.41 -2.03 -41.91
CA ALA A 297 -7.97 -2.24 -41.77
C ALA A 297 -7.33 -1.01 -41.12
N GLU A 298 -7.70 0.19 -41.55
CA GLU A 298 -7.24 1.45 -40.94
C GLU A 298 -7.64 1.55 -39.46
N LEU A 299 -8.89 1.19 -39.13
CA LEU A 299 -9.34 1.14 -37.72
C LEU A 299 -8.51 0.16 -36.88
N ARG A 300 -8.20 -1.01 -37.44
CA ARG A 300 -7.41 -2.03 -36.74
C ARG A 300 -5.94 -1.61 -36.58
N GLU A 301 -5.38 -0.93 -37.56
CA GLU A 301 -4.01 -0.42 -37.50
C GLU A 301 -3.86 0.61 -36.39
N TRP A 302 -4.72 1.63 -36.35
CA TRP A 302 -4.78 2.61 -35.24
C TRP A 302 -4.88 1.91 -33.87
N ALA A 303 -5.80 0.94 -33.75
CA ALA A 303 -6.00 0.25 -32.48
C ALA A 303 -4.77 -0.57 -32.07
N ARG A 304 -4.06 -1.19 -33.01
CA ARG A 304 -2.82 -1.95 -32.72
C ARG A 304 -1.69 -1.06 -32.25
N GLU A 305 -1.47 0.07 -32.92
CA GLU A 305 -0.43 1.03 -32.52
C GLU A 305 -0.70 1.55 -31.10
N MET A 306 -1.96 1.83 -30.78
CA MET A 306 -2.36 2.28 -29.45
C MET A 306 -2.26 1.17 -28.39
N ASP A 307 -2.64 -0.06 -28.73
CA ASP A 307 -2.54 -1.23 -27.84
C ASP A 307 -1.07 -1.54 -27.50
N GLU A 308 -0.18 -1.50 -28.50
CA GLU A 308 1.28 -1.69 -28.32
C GLU A 308 1.90 -0.57 -27.50
N ALA A 309 1.41 0.66 -27.64
CA ALA A 309 1.97 1.81 -26.92
C ALA A 309 1.56 1.89 -25.44
N MET A 310 0.41 1.33 -25.03
CA MET A 310 -0.13 1.60 -23.68
C MET A 310 -0.72 0.41 -22.92
N PHE A 311 -1.20 -0.66 -23.57
CA PHE A 311 -2.01 -1.67 -22.88
C PHE A 311 -1.39 -3.08 -22.93
N GLY A 312 -0.97 -3.55 -24.10
CA GLY A 312 -0.40 -4.89 -24.23
C GLY A 312 -1.32 -6.03 -23.73
N THR A 313 -0.73 -7.21 -23.50
CA THR A 313 -1.48 -8.45 -23.20
C THR A 313 -1.00 -9.20 -21.97
N ASP A 314 0.08 -8.74 -21.32
CA ASP A 314 0.59 -9.34 -20.09
C ASP A 314 0.25 -8.42 -18.90
N PRO A 315 -0.51 -8.89 -17.89
CA PRO A 315 -0.77 -8.10 -16.68
C PRO A 315 0.50 -7.64 -15.95
N ALA A 316 1.62 -8.34 -16.11
CA ALA A 316 2.90 -7.98 -15.49
C ALA A 316 3.57 -6.74 -16.13
N ASP A 317 3.20 -6.39 -17.37
CA ASP A 317 3.72 -5.20 -18.06
C ASP A 317 3.00 -3.90 -17.64
N GLU A 318 1.84 -4.02 -17.01
CA GLU A 318 1.08 -2.87 -16.50
C GLU A 318 1.81 -2.22 -15.32
N PRO A 319 1.83 -0.87 -15.24
CA PRO A 319 2.38 -0.17 -14.10
C PRO A 319 1.74 -0.62 -12.79
N GLU A 320 2.56 -0.86 -11.77
CA GLU A 320 2.06 -1.29 -10.44
C GLU A 320 1.01 -0.32 -9.86
N SER A 321 1.11 0.97 -10.17
CA SER A 321 0.12 1.99 -9.76
C SER A 321 -1.29 1.69 -10.28
N THR A 322 -1.42 1.13 -11.49
CA THR A 322 -2.71 0.71 -12.04
C THR A 322 -3.36 -0.34 -11.14
N TRP A 323 -2.58 -1.31 -10.68
CA TRP A 323 -3.06 -2.38 -9.81
C TRP A 323 -3.37 -1.90 -8.40
N ILE A 324 -2.59 -0.96 -7.87
CA ILE A 324 -2.84 -0.33 -6.57
C ILE A 324 -4.16 0.46 -6.60
N GLU A 325 -4.38 1.28 -7.63
CA GLU A 325 -5.61 2.06 -7.79
C GLU A 325 -6.85 1.16 -7.86
N LEU A 326 -6.81 0.13 -8.70
CA LEU A 326 -7.91 -0.84 -8.85
C LEU A 326 -8.11 -1.68 -7.58
N ALA A 327 -7.06 -1.95 -6.81
CA ALA A 327 -7.18 -2.61 -5.52
C ALA A 327 -7.89 -1.71 -4.50
N LEU A 328 -7.53 -0.42 -4.43
CA LEU A 328 -8.20 0.57 -3.56
C LEU A 328 -9.68 0.73 -3.91
N ASP A 329 -10.00 0.86 -5.21
CA ASP A 329 -11.38 0.98 -5.69
C ASP A 329 -12.25 -0.24 -5.36
N GLN A 330 -11.63 -1.43 -5.27
CA GLN A 330 -12.31 -2.66 -4.87
C GLN A 330 -12.45 -2.85 -3.37
N GLY A 331 -11.80 -2.00 -2.56
CA GLY A 331 -11.70 -2.20 -1.11
C GLY A 331 -10.69 -3.27 -0.69
N LEU A 332 -9.77 -3.67 -1.59
CA LEU A 332 -8.63 -4.54 -1.28
C LEU A 332 -7.52 -3.74 -0.58
N THR A 333 -7.89 -2.94 0.42
CA THR A 333 -7.02 -1.92 1.02
C THR A 333 -5.78 -2.50 1.69
N GLY A 334 -5.88 -3.69 2.27
CA GLY A 334 -4.72 -4.38 2.87
C GLY A 334 -3.64 -4.66 1.82
N LEU A 335 -4.00 -5.27 0.70
CA LEU A 335 -3.08 -5.59 -0.40
C LEU A 335 -2.49 -4.32 -1.02
N ALA A 336 -3.33 -3.30 -1.29
CA ALA A 336 -2.86 -2.03 -1.81
C ALA A 336 -1.87 -1.33 -0.87
N ARG A 337 -2.15 -1.33 0.45
CA ARG A 337 -1.27 -0.74 1.45
C ARG A 337 0.09 -1.42 1.47
N VAL A 338 0.14 -2.74 1.43
CA VAL A 338 1.41 -3.47 1.42
C VAL A 338 2.22 -3.17 0.17
N ALA A 339 1.60 -3.19 -1.02
CA ALA A 339 2.27 -2.81 -2.25
C ALA A 339 2.86 -1.39 -2.17
N LEU A 340 2.10 -0.42 -1.66
CA LEU A 340 2.57 0.95 -1.44
C LEU A 340 3.74 1.02 -0.44
N ILE A 341 3.69 0.29 0.67
CA ILE A 341 4.77 0.26 1.68
C ILE A 341 6.05 -0.31 1.05
N ARG A 342 5.95 -1.46 0.38
CA ARG A 342 7.11 -2.10 -0.28
C ARG A 342 7.71 -1.20 -1.35
N ARG A 343 6.88 -0.52 -2.14
CA ARG A 343 7.33 0.46 -3.13
C ARG A 343 8.03 1.66 -2.49
N LEU A 344 7.48 2.22 -1.41
CA LEU A 344 8.10 3.34 -0.70
C LEU A 344 9.44 2.93 -0.06
N ASP A 345 9.49 1.76 0.57
CA ASP A 345 10.73 1.19 1.12
C ASP A 345 11.81 1.04 0.04
N ALA A 346 11.44 0.52 -1.14
CA ALA A 346 12.35 0.38 -2.27
C ALA A 346 12.89 1.75 -2.76
N ILE A 347 12.03 2.77 -2.85
CA ILE A 347 12.44 4.13 -3.26
C ILE A 347 13.36 4.78 -2.23
N GLU A 348 13.13 4.56 -0.93
CA GLU A 348 14.02 5.08 0.11
C GLU A 348 15.40 4.42 0.07
N VAL A 349 15.46 3.11 -0.21
CA VAL A 349 16.71 2.37 -0.38
C VAL A 349 17.43 2.79 -1.67
N ASP A 350 16.71 2.92 -2.77
CA ASP A 350 17.24 3.35 -4.07
C ASP A 350 16.38 4.45 -4.71
N GLN A 351 16.76 5.70 -4.45
CA GLN A 351 16.12 6.86 -5.09
C GLN A 351 16.32 6.89 -6.61
N GLY A 352 17.22 6.07 -7.17
CA GLY A 352 17.39 5.89 -8.60
C GLY A 352 16.12 5.38 -9.31
N LEU A 353 15.20 4.75 -8.57
CA LEU A 353 13.87 4.35 -9.05
C LEU A 353 12.98 5.54 -9.46
N LEU A 354 13.32 6.75 -9.05
CA LEU A 354 12.63 7.99 -9.43
C LEU A 354 13.23 8.67 -10.66
N ARG A 355 14.26 8.11 -11.30
CA ARG A 355 14.87 8.73 -12.49
C ARG A 355 13.95 8.63 -13.69
N GLN A 356 13.84 9.72 -14.44
CA GLN A 356 13.10 9.70 -15.70
C GLN A 356 13.91 8.98 -16.79
N PRO A 357 13.27 8.14 -17.62
CA PRO A 357 13.94 7.53 -18.77
C PRO A 357 14.53 8.56 -19.74
N SER A 358 13.90 9.73 -19.87
CA SER A 358 14.32 10.83 -20.74
C SER A 358 15.45 11.70 -20.17
N ASP A 359 15.65 11.70 -18.85
CA ASP A 359 16.68 12.49 -18.16
C ASP A 359 17.20 11.72 -16.93
N PRO A 360 18.17 10.80 -17.12
CA PRO A 360 18.62 9.89 -16.07
C PRO A 360 19.41 10.57 -14.95
N ASP A 361 19.84 11.82 -15.14
CA ASP A 361 20.56 12.58 -14.11
C ASP A 361 19.59 13.31 -13.16
N ARG A 362 18.30 13.40 -13.50
CA ARG A 362 17.29 14.10 -12.72
C ARG A 362 16.33 13.12 -12.04
N LEU A 363 16.09 13.34 -10.75
CA LEU A 363 15.03 12.65 -10.00
C LEU A 363 13.68 13.33 -10.27
N ASP A 364 12.64 12.53 -10.45
CA ASP A 364 11.26 12.98 -10.51
C ASP A 364 10.53 12.58 -9.22
N PRO A 365 10.29 13.51 -8.30
CA PRO A 365 9.59 13.23 -7.05
C PRO A 365 8.06 13.13 -7.21
N SER A 366 7.50 13.31 -8.42
CA SER A 366 6.05 13.23 -8.64
C SER A 366 5.41 11.90 -8.23
N PRO A 367 6.04 10.71 -8.41
CA PRO A 367 5.49 9.44 -7.92
C PRO A 367 5.25 9.43 -6.41
N LEU A 368 6.04 10.16 -5.62
CA LEU A 368 5.88 10.21 -4.16
C LEU A 368 4.61 10.97 -3.74
N GLY A 369 4.19 11.97 -4.54
CA GLY A 369 2.92 12.66 -4.32
C GLY A 369 1.73 11.71 -4.50
N TRP A 370 1.74 10.94 -5.58
CA TRP A 370 0.71 9.92 -5.85
C TRP A 370 0.70 8.82 -4.78
N ILE A 371 1.87 8.33 -4.35
CA ILE A 371 1.99 7.35 -3.26
C ILE A 371 1.39 7.91 -1.96
N ALA A 372 1.64 9.18 -1.63
CA ALA A 372 1.06 9.81 -0.45
C ALA A 372 -0.48 9.88 -0.54
N GLU A 373 -1.02 10.26 -1.69
CA GLU A 373 -2.48 10.30 -1.93
C GLU A 373 -3.13 8.90 -1.84
N ASP A 374 -2.48 7.88 -2.38
CA ASP A 374 -2.98 6.50 -2.31
C ASP A 374 -2.92 5.94 -0.89
N PHE A 375 -1.91 6.31 -0.09
CA PHE A 375 -1.91 6.01 1.35
C PHE A 375 -3.06 6.68 2.09
N GLU A 376 -3.40 7.91 1.74
CA GLU A 376 -4.58 8.58 2.33
C GLU A 376 -5.89 7.89 1.95
N ARG A 377 -6.02 7.46 0.68
CA ARG A 377 -7.16 6.64 0.24
C ARG A 377 -7.21 5.31 1.00
N ALA A 378 -6.06 4.74 1.35
CA ALA A 378 -5.93 3.55 2.19
C ALA A 378 -6.14 3.80 3.69
N GLY A 379 -6.31 5.06 4.10
CA GLY A 379 -6.49 5.49 5.49
C GLY A 379 -5.21 5.48 6.33
N ASP A 380 -4.02 5.42 5.73
CA ASP A 380 -2.73 5.36 6.42
C ASP A 380 -2.00 6.71 6.37
N LEU A 381 -2.41 7.62 7.27
CA LEU A 381 -1.81 8.96 7.34
C LEU A 381 -0.32 8.94 7.72
N ALA A 382 0.13 7.93 8.47
CA ALA A 382 1.54 7.84 8.88
C ALA A 382 2.44 7.54 7.67
N GLN A 383 2.04 6.57 6.83
CA GLN A 383 2.75 6.28 5.59
C GLN A 383 2.61 7.40 4.55
N ALA A 384 1.44 8.05 4.47
CA ALA A 384 1.26 9.23 3.62
C ALA A 384 2.24 10.36 4.00
N LEU A 385 2.40 10.62 5.30
CA LEU A 385 3.38 11.59 5.82
C LEU A 385 4.82 11.20 5.50
N ARG A 386 5.15 9.91 5.61
CA ARG A 386 6.48 9.40 5.25
C ARG A 386 6.79 9.66 3.77
N ALA A 387 5.90 9.26 2.86
CA ALA A 387 6.04 9.54 1.43
C ALA A 387 6.16 11.05 1.14
N GLN A 388 5.32 11.87 1.79
CA GLN A 388 5.33 13.31 1.59
C GLN A 388 6.62 13.98 2.09
N ARG A 389 7.19 13.52 3.21
CA ARG A 389 8.47 14.03 3.74
C ARG A 389 9.61 13.74 2.77
N LEU A 390 9.64 12.53 2.20
CA LEU A 390 10.60 12.19 1.16
C LEU A 390 10.40 13.07 -0.09
N CYS A 391 9.15 13.28 -0.51
CA CYS A 391 8.83 14.17 -1.62
C CYS A 391 9.41 15.58 -1.40
N VAL A 392 9.15 16.19 -0.23
CA VAL A 392 9.68 17.51 0.14
C VAL A 392 11.21 17.56 0.10
N ALA A 393 11.89 16.51 0.58
CA ALA A 393 13.34 16.44 0.62
C ALA A 393 13.98 16.43 -0.78
N LEU A 394 13.25 15.92 -1.78
CA LEU A 394 13.72 15.78 -3.16
C LEU A 394 13.28 16.92 -4.08
N GLN A 395 12.53 17.92 -3.59
CA GLN A 395 12.11 19.05 -4.43
C GLN A 395 13.27 20.03 -4.69
N ASP A 396 13.51 20.30 -5.98
CA ASP A 396 14.59 21.17 -6.43
C ASP A 396 14.20 22.66 -6.49
N THR A 397 12.96 22.96 -6.87
CA THR A 397 12.50 24.35 -7.05
C THR A 397 11.87 24.90 -5.77
N ALA A 398 11.94 26.22 -5.58
CA ALA A 398 11.30 26.87 -4.43
C ALA A 398 9.77 26.69 -4.46
N TRP A 399 9.19 26.75 -5.67
CA TRP A 399 7.76 26.53 -5.89
C TRP A 399 7.31 25.12 -5.49
N ASP A 400 7.95 24.09 -6.04
CA ASP A 400 7.57 22.69 -5.80
C ASP A 400 7.80 22.32 -4.33
N ARG A 401 8.89 22.84 -3.74
CA ARG A 401 9.15 22.67 -2.31
C ARG A 401 8.08 23.33 -1.45
N ALA A 402 7.63 24.55 -1.78
CA ALA A 402 6.57 25.22 -1.05
C ALA A 402 5.23 24.47 -1.18
N ALA A 403 4.89 23.96 -2.38
CA ALA A 403 3.70 23.16 -2.60
C ALA A 403 3.72 21.84 -1.81
N ALA A 404 4.85 21.14 -1.84
CA ALA A 404 5.04 19.91 -1.08
C ALA A 404 5.02 20.16 0.44
N LEU A 405 5.59 21.25 0.94
CA LEU A 405 5.53 21.62 2.35
C LEU A 405 4.12 21.99 2.81
N LEU A 406 3.34 22.65 1.95
CA LEU A 406 1.93 22.94 2.24
C LEU A 406 1.14 21.64 2.39
N ARG A 407 1.34 20.68 1.47
CA ARG A 407 0.73 19.35 1.57
C ARG A 407 1.20 18.61 2.83
N GLN A 408 2.48 18.68 3.18
CA GLN A 408 3.00 18.10 4.42
C GLN A 408 2.31 18.68 5.66
N ALA A 409 2.14 20.00 5.74
CA ALA A 409 1.49 20.65 6.88
C ALA A 409 0.02 20.21 7.04
N GLU A 410 -0.72 20.08 5.94
CA GLU A 410 -2.09 19.57 5.95
C GLU A 410 -2.16 18.13 6.51
N LEU A 411 -1.27 17.26 6.06
CA LEU A 411 -1.17 15.89 6.56
C LEU A 411 -0.78 15.83 8.04
N GLU A 412 0.18 16.66 8.46
CA GLU A 412 0.62 16.74 9.86
C GLU A 412 -0.52 17.20 10.75
N ARG A 413 -1.30 18.19 10.32
CA ARG A 413 -2.51 18.62 11.04
C ARG A 413 -3.54 17.51 11.14
N ARG A 414 -3.83 16.81 10.05
CA ARG A 414 -4.79 15.69 10.03
C ARG A 414 -4.35 14.50 10.88
N ALA A 415 -3.04 14.28 11.01
CA ALA A 415 -2.45 13.29 11.91
C ALA A 415 -2.38 13.75 13.38
N GLY A 416 -2.74 15.00 13.69
CA GLY A 416 -2.64 15.58 15.03
C GLY A 416 -1.23 16.02 15.43
N GLU A 417 -0.26 16.03 14.50
CA GLU A 417 1.11 16.51 14.72
C GLU A 417 1.19 18.05 14.63
N LEU A 418 0.37 18.76 15.42
CA LEU A 418 0.13 20.20 15.27
C LEU A 418 1.41 21.04 15.32
N ASP A 419 2.34 20.75 16.23
CA ASP A 419 3.63 21.43 16.33
C ASP A 419 4.50 21.27 15.07
N ARG A 420 4.43 20.10 14.41
CA ARG A 420 5.13 19.85 13.15
C ARG A 420 4.46 20.63 12.03
N ALA A 421 3.13 20.62 11.97
CA ALA A 421 2.36 21.38 10.99
C ALA A 421 2.69 22.89 11.02
N VAL A 422 2.80 23.48 12.21
CA VAL A 422 3.19 24.90 12.38
C VAL A 422 4.59 25.14 11.78
N ARG A 423 5.56 24.27 12.08
CA ARG A 423 6.92 24.38 11.53
C ARG A 423 6.94 24.22 10.01
N SER A 424 6.14 23.31 9.48
CA SER A 424 6.02 23.10 8.03
C SER A 424 5.43 24.32 7.33
N LEU A 425 4.39 24.95 7.88
CA LEU A 425 3.84 26.21 7.34
C LEU A 425 4.84 27.37 7.39
N ALA A 426 5.62 27.49 8.47
CA ALA A 426 6.69 28.48 8.52
C ALA A 426 7.71 28.26 7.37
N ARG A 427 8.09 27.00 7.12
CA ARG A 427 8.99 26.64 6.00
C ARG A 427 8.38 26.91 4.62
N VAL A 428 7.06 26.84 4.46
CA VAL A 428 6.39 27.29 3.22
C VAL A 428 6.68 28.76 2.97
N MET A 429 6.54 29.60 4.01
CA MET A 429 6.79 31.04 3.89
C MET A 429 8.26 31.36 3.63
N ASP A 430 9.19 30.61 4.24
CA ASP A 430 10.63 30.74 3.97
C ASP A 430 10.96 30.39 2.51
N ALA A 431 10.41 29.28 1.99
CA ALA A 431 10.62 28.86 0.61
C ALA A 431 10.11 29.89 -0.41
N LEU A 432 8.98 30.55 -0.11
CA LEU A 432 8.43 31.62 -0.95
C LEU A 432 9.13 32.97 -0.77
N GLY A 433 9.84 33.17 0.35
CA GLY A 433 10.58 34.38 0.69
C GLY A 433 11.94 34.49 0.02
N ASP A 434 12.50 33.37 -0.46
CA ASP A 434 13.77 33.34 -1.20
C ASP A 434 13.59 33.95 -2.61
N GLY A 435 13.68 35.28 -2.69
CA GLY A 435 13.42 36.08 -3.90
C GLY A 435 14.40 35.87 -5.06
N ALA A 436 15.29 34.89 -4.96
CA ALA A 436 16.16 34.45 -6.06
C ALA A 436 15.38 33.71 -7.16
N ASP A 437 14.31 33.00 -6.82
CA ASP A 437 13.50 32.26 -7.79
C ASP A 437 12.38 33.15 -8.39
N ALA A 438 12.30 33.22 -9.71
CA ALA A 438 11.24 33.94 -10.40
C ALA A 438 9.88 33.21 -10.31
N SER A 439 9.89 31.90 -10.07
CA SER A 439 8.68 31.05 -9.99
C SER A 439 7.76 31.43 -8.83
N VAL A 440 8.31 31.98 -7.74
CA VAL A 440 7.56 32.33 -6.53
C VAL A 440 6.95 33.74 -6.55
N ARG A 441 7.24 34.58 -7.55
CA ARG A 441 6.82 36.01 -7.53
C ARG A 441 5.31 36.24 -7.55
N ASP A 442 4.54 35.31 -8.09
CA ASP A 442 3.10 35.46 -8.30
C ASP A 442 2.25 34.60 -7.35
N TRP A 443 2.82 33.97 -6.30
CA TRP A 443 2.06 33.09 -5.39
C TRP A 443 0.83 33.77 -4.77
N ARG A 444 0.90 35.09 -4.56
CA ARG A 444 -0.18 35.95 -4.03
C ARG A 444 -1.33 36.21 -5.02
N ARG A 445 -1.07 36.02 -6.31
CA ARG A 445 -1.99 36.31 -7.43
C ARG A 445 -2.68 35.07 -7.99
N ILE A 446 -2.14 33.89 -7.69
CA ILE A 446 -2.70 32.60 -8.08
C ILE A 446 -3.33 31.89 -6.88
N ASN A 447 -4.07 30.80 -7.13
CA ASN A 447 -4.81 30.07 -6.09
C ASN A 447 -3.92 29.52 -4.96
N PHE A 448 -2.60 29.46 -5.15
CA PHE A 448 -1.69 28.96 -4.14
C PHE A 448 -1.72 29.77 -2.84
N GLY A 449 -1.75 31.12 -2.91
CA GLY A 449 -1.87 31.95 -1.71
C GLY A 449 -3.19 31.77 -0.95
N LEU A 450 -4.28 31.42 -1.66
CA LEU A 450 -5.55 31.03 -1.05
C LEU A 450 -5.39 29.74 -0.23
N PHE A 451 -4.72 28.72 -0.78
CA PHE A 451 -4.49 27.45 -0.08
C PHE A 451 -3.60 27.60 1.16
N ILE A 452 -2.55 28.43 1.07
CA ILE A 452 -1.69 28.74 2.23
C ILE A 452 -2.52 29.39 3.34
N ALA A 453 -3.27 30.44 3.03
CA ALA A 453 -4.10 31.13 4.02
C ALA A 453 -5.14 30.20 4.64
N ARG A 454 -5.79 29.36 3.82
CA ARG A 454 -6.75 28.36 4.29
C ARG A 454 -6.12 27.44 5.33
N GLU A 455 -4.97 26.86 5.03
CA GLU A 455 -4.31 25.91 5.93
C GLU A 455 -3.88 26.58 7.25
N HIS A 456 -3.44 27.85 7.22
CA HIS A 456 -3.15 28.60 8.46
C HIS A 456 -4.39 28.75 9.34
N TYR A 457 -5.56 29.07 8.77
CA TYR A 457 -6.79 29.18 9.56
C TYR A 457 -7.30 27.82 10.05
N GLU A 458 -7.18 26.76 9.25
CA GLU A 458 -7.57 25.40 9.67
C GLU A 458 -6.68 24.88 10.81
N LEU A 459 -5.36 25.08 10.72
CA LEU A 459 -4.43 24.73 11.80
C LEU A 459 -4.63 25.58 13.05
N THR A 460 -4.95 26.88 12.88
CA THR A 460 -5.31 27.75 14.02
C THR A 460 -6.52 27.19 14.76
N GLY A 461 -7.56 26.76 14.00
CA GLY A 461 -8.74 26.13 14.59
C GLY A 461 -8.39 24.86 15.36
N ALA A 462 -7.54 24.00 14.77
CA ALA A 462 -7.09 22.77 15.43
C ALA A 462 -6.29 23.03 16.71
N LEU A 463 -5.42 24.05 16.73
CA LEU A 463 -4.69 24.47 17.94
C LEU A 463 -5.63 24.98 19.03
N ALA A 464 -6.64 25.79 18.65
CA ALA A 464 -7.65 26.27 19.59
C ALA A 464 -8.48 25.11 20.17
N ASP A 465 -8.89 24.16 19.33
CA ASP A 465 -9.64 22.97 19.74
C ASP A 465 -8.79 22.04 20.64
N ALA A 466 -7.46 22.10 20.53
CA ALA A 466 -6.48 21.38 21.37
C ALA A 466 -6.07 22.14 22.65
N ASP A 467 -6.70 23.27 22.97
CA ASP A 467 -6.39 24.12 24.14
C ASP A 467 -4.95 24.68 24.13
N LEU A 468 -4.47 25.06 22.93
CA LEU A 468 -3.17 25.72 22.69
C LEU A 468 -3.37 27.18 22.22
N PRO A 469 -3.89 28.08 23.08
CA PRO A 469 -4.37 29.39 22.66
C PRO A 469 -3.27 30.42 22.36
N GLU A 470 -2.04 30.24 22.84
CA GLU A 470 -0.93 31.16 22.52
C GLU A 470 -0.42 30.89 21.10
N GLU A 471 -0.19 29.62 20.78
CA GLU A 471 0.22 29.14 19.47
C GLU A 471 -0.86 29.45 18.42
N ALA A 472 -2.13 29.23 18.76
CA ALA A 472 -3.25 29.53 17.88
C ALA A 472 -3.33 31.04 17.55
N ARG A 473 -3.11 31.93 18.53
CA ARG A 473 -3.10 33.39 18.28
C ARG A 473 -1.95 33.82 17.38
N ALA A 474 -0.74 33.29 17.62
CA ALA A 474 0.42 33.60 16.79
C ALA A 474 0.22 33.16 15.32
N LEU A 475 -0.35 31.97 15.13
CA LEU A 475 -0.65 31.46 13.79
C LEU A 475 -1.78 32.26 13.10
N PHE A 476 -2.79 32.68 13.86
CA PHE A 476 -3.87 33.53 13.34
C PHE A 476 -3.37 34.89 12.86
N GLU A 477 -2.47 35.53 13.63
CA GLU A 477 -1.84 36.79 13.21
C GLU A 477 -1.09 36.62 11.88
N THR A 478 -0.37 35.52 11.73
CA THR A 478 0.31 35.17 10.46
C THR A 478 -0.70 34.97 9.32
N ALA A 479 -1.82 34.29 9.59
CA ALA A 479 -2.88 34.09 8.61
C ALA A 479 -3.48 35.43 8.13
N GLU A 480 -3.69 36.38 9.05
CA GLU A 480 -4.20 37.72 8.73
C GLU A 480 -3.21 38.55 7.90
N GLU A 481 -1.91 38.46 8.21
CA GLU A 481 -0.86 39.08 7.40
C GLU A 481 -0.85 38.53 5.96
N ILE A 482 -0.95 37.21 5.81
CA ILE A 482 -1.04 36.55 4.51
C ILE A 482 -2.28 37.04 3.77
N ARG A 483 -3.46 37.00 4.41
CA ARG A 483 -4.71 37.47 3.82
C ARG A 483 -4.62 38.92 3.34
N GLY A 484 -3.93 39.78 4.08
CA GLY A 484 -3.72 41.19 3.76
C GLY A 484 -2.91 41.44 2.47
N VAL A 485 -2.11 40.47 2.01
CA VAL A 485 -1.29 40.57 0.79
C VAL A 485 -1.83 39.77 -0.40
N LEU A 486 -2.95 39.05 -0.24
CA LEU A 486 -3.61 38.30 -1.31
C LEU A 486 -4.38 39.21 -2.29
N SER A 487 -4.64 38.69 -3.49
CA SER A 487 -5.61 39.31 -4.41
C SER A 487 -7.03 39.34 -3.81
N GLU A 488 -7.87 40.30 -4.23
CA GLU A 488 -9.24 40.45 -3.70
C GLU A 488 -10.09 39.16 -3.83
N PRO A 489 -10.07 38.41 -4.95
CA PRO A 489 -10.80 37.14 -5.04
C PRO A 489 -10.28 36.09 -4.05
N ALA A 490 -8.96 35.96 -3.89
CA ALA A 490 -8.36 35.01 -2.96
C ALA A 490 -8.65 35.38 -1.50
N ALA A 491 -8.49 36.65 -1.12
CA ALA A 491 -8.83 37.12 0.24
C ALA A 491 -10.31 36.92 0.58
N ARG A 492 -11.20 37.05 -0.41
CA ARG A 492 -12.64 36.77 -0.26
C ARG A 492 -12.89 35.27 -0.04
N GLY A 493 -12.13 34.40 -0.70
CA GLY A 493 -12.29 32.94 -0.60
C GLY A 493 -12.04 32.35 0.80
N VAL A 494 -11.26 33.04 1.66
CA VAL A 494 -10.99 32.60 3.04
C VAL A 494 -11.74 33.39 4.11
N ARG A 495 -12.60 34.34 3.73
CA ARG A 495 -13.24 35.25 4.71
C ARG A 495 -14.08 34.52 5.75
N GLU A 496 -14.96 33.63 5.31
CA GLU A 496 -15.85 32.88 6.21
C GLU A 496 -15.06 32.01 7.18
N LEU A 497 -13.97 31.39 6.70
CA LEU A 497 -13.07 30.59 7.52
C LEU A 497 -12.34 31.48 8.56
N ALA A 498 -11.85 32.65 8.15
CA ALA A 498 -11.21 33.60 9.05
C ALA A 498 -12.14 34.06 10.18
N GLU A 499 -13.39 34.38 9.85
CA GLU A 499 -14.42 34.78 10.82
C GLU A 499 -14.73 33.64 11.79
N ALA A 500 -14.94 32.42 11.29
CA ALA A 500 -15.19 31.24 12.11
C ALA A 500 -14.02 30.91 13.05
N THR A 501 -12.77 31.02 12.57
CA THR A 501 -11.57 30.78 13.39
C THR A 501 -11.39 31.87 14.46
N ALA A 502 -11.70 33.14 14.15
CA ALA A 502 -11.67 34.22 15.14
C ALA A 502 -12.67 33.99 16.28
N ASP A 503 -13.89 33.55 15.93
CA ASP A 503 -14.93 33.22 16.92
C ASP A 503 -14.50 32.05 17.83
N ARG A 504 -13.83 31.02 17.27
CA ARG A 504 -13.27 29.91 18.07
C ARG A 504 -12.20 30.39 19.04
N LEU A 505 -11.24 31.20 18.59
CA LEU A 505 -10.20 31.76 19.46
C LEU A 505 -10.78 32.60 20.60
N ALA A 506 -11.84 33.35 20.34
CA ALA A 506 -12.52 34.15 21.36
C ALA A 506 -13.22 33.28 22.42
N ALA A 507 -13.58 32.04 22.11
CA ALA A 507 -14.22 31.11 23.04
C ALA A 507 -13.22 30.38 23.97
N VAL A 508 -11.95 30.28 23.57
CA VAL A 508 -10.86 29.62 24.32
C VAL A 508 -9.97 30.66 25.05
N SER A 509 -10.27 31.95 24.85
CA SER A 509 -9.64 33.09 25.56
C SER A 509 -10.40 33.43 26.84
#